data_AF-A0A7K0S372-F1
#
_entry.id   AF-A0A7K0S372-F1
#
_cell.length_a   1.000
_cell.length_b   1.000
_cell.length_c   1.000
_cell.angle_alpha   90.00
_cell.angle_beta   90.00
_cell.angle_gamma   90.00
#
_symmetry.space_group_name_H-M   'P 1'
#
loop_
_entity.id
_entity.type
_entity.pdbx_description
1 polymer ?
#
loop_
_entity_poly.entity_id
_entity_poly.type
_entity_poly.pdbx_seq_one_letter_code
_entity_poly.pdbx_strand_id
1 'polypeptide(L)'
;MRLDALLTQRGLFPSRSRAAAAVMAGDVRLTAPGARTAKPGQMVLIDAEVEVTERARYVSRGGIKLENALGLLELDVSGRRCLDAGASTGGFTDCLLQAGAIDVIAVDVGYGELAWSLREDPRVHILERTNARQLDAEQLPYRPDLITADLSFISLTKVLPALVDCAADSFDAVVMVKPQFEVGRDRVGRGGV
;
A
#
# COMPACT_ATOMS: atom_id res chain seq x y z
N MET A 1 -17.55 -32.65 -6.16
CA MET A 1 -16.08 -32.52 -6.39
C MET A 1 -15.46 -31.83 -5.17
N ARG A 2 -14.15 -31.98 -4.92
CA ARG A 2 -13.46 -31.19 -3.87
C ARG A 2 -13.48 -29.70 -4.22
N LEU A 3 -13.65 -28.83 -3.23
CA LEU A 3 -13.67 -27.39 -3.43
C LEU A 3 -12.37 -26.86 -4.08
N ASP A 4 -11.19 -27.30 -3.62
CA ASP A 4 -9.90 -26.91 -4.21
C ASP A 4 -9.77 -27.26 -5.70
N ALA A 5 -10.27 -28.43 -6.09
CA ALA A 5 -10.32 -28.90 -7.46
C ALA A 5 -11.33 -28.10 -8.29
N LEU A 6 -12.51 -27.80 -7.74
CA LEU A 6 -13.54 -26.99 -8.42
C LEU A 6 -13.02 -25.58 -8.73
N LEU A 7 -12.38 -24.92 -7.76
CA LEU A 7 -11.81 -23.58 -7.90
C LEU A 7 -10.74 -23.52 -8.99
N THR A 8 -9.90 -24.56 -9.07
CA THR A 8 -8.87 -24.68 -10.11
C THR A 8 -9.51 -24.98 -11.48
N GLN A 9 -10.48 -25.89 -11.53
CA GLN A 9 -11.19 -26.25 -12.76
C GLN A 9 -11.95 -25.06 -13.37
N ARG A 10 -12.48 -24.18 -12.53
CA ARG A 10 -13.14 -22.93 -12.94
C ARG A 10 -12.17 -21.79 -13.29
N GLY A 11 -10.85 -22.02 -13.20
CA GLY A 11 -9.84 -21.01 -13.49
C GLY A 11 -9.73 -19.89 -12.45
N LEU A 12 -10.39 -20.02 -11.29
CA LEU A 12 -10.32 -19.02 -10.22
C LEU A 12 -8.95 -19.01 -9.52
N PHE A 13 -8.24 -20.14 -9.56
CA PHE A 13 -6.87 -20.25 -9.08
C PHE A 13 -6.04 -21.09 -10.04
N PRO A 14 -4.73 -20.79 -10.21
CA PRO A 14 -3.90 -21.44 -11.21
C PRO A 14 -3.45 -22.85 -10.80
N SER A 15 -3.66 -23.25 -9.54
CA SER A 15 -3.34 -24.60 -9.08
C SER A 15 -4.21 -25.00 -7.89
N ARG A 16 -4.36 -26.32 -7.68
CA ARG A 16 -5.05 -26.87 -6.50
C ARG A 16 -4.40 -26.45 -5.18
N SER A 17 -3.08 -26.31 -5.15
CA SER A 17 -2.37 -25.87 -3.95
C SER A 17 -2.67 -24.41 -3.61
N ARG A 18 -2.71 -23.51 -4.60
CA ARG A 18 -3.12 -22.10 -4.39
C ARG A 18 -4.59 -21.99 -4.00
N ALA A 19 -5.47 -22.76 -4.65
CA ALA A 19 -6.89 -22.83 -4.28
C ALA A 19 -7.08 -23.30 -2.82
N ALA A 20 -6.36 -24.34 -2.40
CA ALA A 20 -6.41 -24.84 -1.03
C ALA A 20 -5.91 -23.80 -0.02
N ALA A 21 -4.82 -23.09 -0.33
CA ALA A 21 -4.29 -22.02 0.51
C ALA A 21 -5.30 -20.88 0.69
N ALA A 22 -5.95 -20.45 -0.39
CA ALA A 22 -6.98 -19.40 -0.34
C ALA A 22 -8.21 -19.83 0.49
N VAL A 23 -8.65 -21.08 0.37
CA VAL A 23 -9.74 -21.61 1.21
C VAL A 23 -9.33 -21.65 2.69
N MET A 24 -8.12 -22.09 3.03
CA MET A 24 -7.62 -22.11 4.41
C MET A 24 -7.46 -20.71 5.00
N ALA A 25 -7.13 -19.74 4.16
CA ALA A 25 -7.04 -18.34 4.50
C ALA A 25 -8.40 -17.66 4.74
N GLY A 26 -9.51 -18.31 4.38
CA GLY A 26 -10.84 -17.70 4.44
C GLY A 26 -11.16 -16.78 3.26
N ASP A 27 -10.31 -16.74 2.23
CA ASP A 27 -10.52 -15.92 1.03
C ASP A 27 -11.63 -16.48 0.14
N VAL A 28 -12.09 -17.71 0.38
CA VAL A 28 -13.14 -18.35 -0.40
C VAL A 28 -14.35 -18.67 0.50
N ARG A 29 -15.52 -18.19 0.10
CA ARG A 29 -16.80 -18.47 0.76
C ARG A 29 -17.74 -19.20 -0.17
N LEU A 30 -18.53 -20.12 0.40
CA LEU A 30 -19.68 -20.72 -0.27
C LEU A 30 -20.90 -19.86 0.05
N THR A 31 -21.65 -19.43 -0.95
CA THR A 31 -22.79 -18.49 -0.79
C THR A 31 -24.12 -19.19 -0.51
N ALA A 32 -24.15 -20.52 -0.54
CA ALA A 32 -25.36 -21.30 -0.30
C ALA A 32 -25.95 -21.04 1.12
N PRO A 33 -27.28 -21.00 1.28
CA PRO A 33 -27.92 -20.84 2.59
C PRO A 33 -27.47 -21.93 3.58
N GLY A 34 -26.96 -21.51 4.74
CA GLY A 34 -26.45 -22.42 5.79
C GLY A 34 -25.03 -22.95 5.54
N ALA A 35 -24.29 -22.39 4.57
CA ALA A 35 -22.92 -22.75 4.31
C ALA A 35 -22.01 -22.58 5.54
N ARG A 36 -21.31 -23.66 5.90
CA ARG A 36 -20.28 -23.68 6.95
C ARG A 36 -18.96 -23.12 6.42
N THR A 37 -18.01 -22.85 7.33
CA THR A 37 -16.63 -22.48 6.98
C THR A 37 -16.07 -23.42 5.91
N ALA A 38 -15.54 -22.83 4.84
CA ALA A 38 -15.06 -23.60 3.71
C ALA A 38 -13.79 -24.39 4.07
N LYS A 39 -13.69 -25.63 3.58
CA LYS A 39 -12.50 -26.47 3.73
C LYS A 39 -12.01 -26.94 2.36
N PRO A 40 -10.70 -26.96 2.07
CA PRO A 40 -10.20 -27.27 0.73
C PRO A 40 -10.71 -28.61 0.17
N GLY A 41 -10.70 -29.63 1.03
CA GLY A 41 -11.12 -30.99 0.67
C GLY A 41 -12.61 -31.27 0.81
N GLN A 42 -13.45 -30.29 1.17
CA GLN A 42 -14.88 -30.55 1.30
C GLN A 42 -15.50 -30.83 -0.06
N MET A 43 -16.49 -31.72 -0.08
CA MET A 43 -17.23 -32.06 -1.29
C MET A 43 -18.33 -31.02 -1.53
N VAL A 44 -18.33 -30.43 -2.72
CA VAL A 44 -19.33 -29.46 -3.18
C VAL A 44 -19.93 -29.91 -4.51
N LEU A 45 -21.11 -29.37 -4.84
CA LEU A 45 -21.70 -29.54 -6.17
C LEU A 45 -20.86 -28.82 -7.22
N ILE A 46 -20.94 -29.29 -8.47
CA ILE A 46 -20.15 -28.73 -9.57
C ILE A 46 -20.60 -27.32 -9.98
N ASP A 47 -21.84 -26.96 -9.64
CA ASP A 47 -22.51 -25.67 -9.83
C ASP A 47 -22.53 -24.83 -8.54
N ALA A 48 -21.87 -25.28 -7.46
CA ALA A 48 -21.84 -24.55 -6.20
C ALA A 48 -21.35 -23.11 -6.41
N GLU A 49 -22.11 -22.13 -5.93
CA GLU A 49 -21.69 -20.73 -5.98
C GLU A 49 -20.59 -20.46 -4.95
N VAL A 50 -19.55 -19.76 -5.40
CA VAL A 50 -18.37 -19.41 -4.61
C VAL A 50 -18.08 -17.94 -4.79
N GLU A 51 -17.78 -17.28 -3.68
CA GLU A 51 -17.26 -15.92 -3.66
C GLU A 51 -15.79 -15.99 -3.30
N VAL A 52 -14.93 -15.39 -4.14
CA VAL A 52 -13.49 -15.28 -3.89
C VAL A 52 -13.21 -13.83 -3.52
N THR A 53 -12.69 -13.63 -2.32
CA THR A 53 -12.16 -12.36 -1.86
C THR A 53 -10.75 -12.23 -2.42
N GLU A 54 -10.53 -11.30 -3.35
CA GLU A 54 -9.15 -10.97 -3.74
C GLU A 54 -8.40 -10.44 -2.53
N ARG A 55 -7.24 -11.04 -2.24
CA ARG A 55 -6.33 -10.46 -1.25
C ARG A 55 -5.82 -9.14 -1.81
N ALA A 56 -5.97 -8.09 -1.01
CA ALA A 56 -5.36 -6.81 -1.33
C ALA A 56 -3.85 -7.03 -1.49
N ARG A 57 -3.31 -6.62 -2.65
CA ARG A 57 -1.88 -6.74 -2.95
C ARG A 57 -1.01 -5.94 -1.98
N TYR A 58 -1.57 -4.84 -1.48
CA TYR A 58 -0.93 -3.95 -0.54
C TYR A 58 -1.74 -3.85 0.76
N VAL A 59 -1.09 -3.49 1.87
CA VAL A 59 -1.75 -3.27 3.17
C VAL A 59 -2.86 -2.21 3.14
N SER A 60 -2.89 -1.35 2.12
CA SER A 60 -4.02 -0.46 1.86
C SER A 60 -4.16 -0.12 0.38
N ARG A 61 -5.30 0.47 0.01
CA ARG A 61 -5.57 0.96 -1.36
C ARG A 61 -4.57 2.04 -1.82
N GLY A 62 -3.82 2.66 -0.90
CA GLY A 62 -2.75 3.59 -1.24
C GLY A 62 -1.71 2.95 -2.17
N GLY A 63 -1.33 1.69 -1.94
CA GLY A 63 -0.31 1.04 -2.76
C GLY A 63 -0.68 0.95 -4.24
N ILE A 64 -1.95 0.73 -4.57
CA ILE A 64 -2.44 0.71 -5.96
C ILE A 64 -2.26 2.08 -6.63
N LYS A 65 -2.44 3.18 -5.88
CA LYS A 65 -2.22 4.53 -6.43
C LYS A 65 -0.77 4.74 -6.82
N LEU A 66 0.16 4.36 -5.92
CA LEU A 66 1.59 4.49 -6.17
C LEU A 66 2.02 3.57 -7.31
N GLU A 67 1.59 2.31 -7.31
CA GLU A 67 1.88 1.36 -8.40
C GLU A 67 1.50 1.94 -9.77
N ASN A 68 0.28 2.49 -9.89
CA ASN A 68 -0.16 3.12 -11.13
C ASN A 68 0.73 4.31 -11.51
N ALA A 69 1.12 5.15 -10.55
CA ALA A 69 1.99 6.28 -10.80
C ALA A 69 3.39 5.86 -11.26
N LEU A 70 3.99 4.86 -10.60
CA LEU A 70 5.29 4.30 -11.00
C LEU A 70 5.25 3.71 -12.40
N GLY A 71 4.18 2.97 -12.73
CA GLY A 71 4.00 2.39 -14.06
C GLY A 71 3.81 3.44 -15.16
N LEU A 72 3.05 4.51 -14.89
CA LEU A 72 2.85 5.61 -15.85
C LEU A 72 4.11 6.44 -16.09
N LEU A 73 4.94 6.61 -15.05
CA LEU A 73 6.18 7.37 -15.11
C LEU A 73 7.38 6.52 -15.56
N GLU A 74 7.18 5.22 -15.76
CA GLU A 74 8.25 4.24 -16.04
C GLU A 74 9.40 4.35 -15.01
N LEU A 75 9.05 4.62 -13.75
CA LEU A 75 10.02 4.88 -12.69
C LEU A 75 10.49 3.57 -12.05
N ASP A 76 11.78 3.27 -12.20
CA ASP A 76 12.39 2.11 -11.53
C ASP A 76 12.64 2.43 -10.04
N VAL A 77 12.21 1.51 -9.17
CA VAL A 77 12.37 1.58 -7.71
C VAL A 77 13.44 0.58 -7.23
N SER A 78 13.86 -0.34 -8.10
CA SER A 78 14.79 -1.42 -7.76
C SER A 78 16.10 -0.86 -7.21
N GLY A 79 16.48 -1.26 -6.00
CA GLY A 79 17.74 -0.82 -5.40
C GLY A 79 17.70 0.56 -4.74
N ARG A 80 16.56 1.27 -4.78
CA ARG A 80 16.45 2.64 -4.29
C ARG A 80 16.18 2.72 -2.79
N ARG A 81 16.58 3.85 -2.20
CA ARG A 81 16.34 4.21 -0.80
C ARG A 81 15.26 5.26 -0.75
N CYS A 82 14.12 4.87 -0.22
CA CYS A 82 12.91 5.66 -0.40
C CYS A 82 12.50 6.39 0.88
N LEU A 83 11.75 7.47 0.72
CA LEU A 83 10.99 8.10 1.80
C LEU A 83 9.51 8.17 1.40
N ASP A 84 8.64 7.75 2.30
CA ASP A 84 7.18 7.81 2.20
C ASP A 84 6.63 8.83 3.21
N ALA A 85 6.26 10.01 2.72
CA ALA A 85 5.71 11.09 3.53
C ALA A 85 4.17 10.98 3.61
N GLY A 86 3.69 10.67 4.81
CA GLY A 86 2.28 10.36 5.07
C GLY A 86 1.98 8.87 4.94
N ALA A 87 2.85 8.02 5.50
CA ALA A 87 2.78 6.58 5.33
C ALA A 87 1.44 5.96 5.81
N SER A 88 0.80 6.53 6.83
CA SER A 88 -0.43 6.05 7.48
C SER A 88 -0.36 4.54 7.74
N THR A 89 -1.28 3.75 7.18
CA THR A 89 -1.26 2.29 7.32
C THR A 89 -0.13 1.59 6.54
N GLY A 90 0.56 2.31 5.64
CA GLY A 90 1.76 1.86 4.93
C GLY A 90 1.56 1.42 3.49
N GLY A 91 0.50 1.87 2.81
CA GLY A 91 0.19 1.42 1.45
C GLY A 91 1.28 1.75 0.43
N PHE A 92 1.84 2.96 0.49
CA PHE A 92 2.94 3.39 -0.38
C PHE A 92 4.25 2.67 -0.01
N THR A 93 4.59 2.64 1.28
CA THR A 93 5.72 1.87 1.81
C THR A 93 5.72 0.41 1.32
N ASP A 94 4.59 -0.30 1.43
CA ASP A 94 4.47 -1.68 0.94
C ASP A 94 4.67 -1.78 -0.58
N CYS A 95 4.10 -0.84 -1.34
CA CYS A 95 4.32 -0.78 -2.78
C CYS A 95 5.79 -0.58 -3.15
N LEU A 96 6.51 0.31 -2.46
CA LEU A 96 7.94 0.55 -2.69
C LEU A 96 8.77 -0.70 -2.39
N LEU A 97 8.52 -1.37 -1.26
CA LEU A 97 9.22 -2.60 -0.90
C LEU A 97 8.97 -3.73 -1.90
N GLN A 98 7.72 -3.90 -2.34
CA GLN A 98 7.37 -4.89 -3.37
C GLN A 98 7.94 -4.54 -4.75
N ALA A 99 8.16 -3.25 -5.03
CA ALA A 99 8.80 -2.76 -6.25
C ALA A 99 10.33 -2.80 -6.22
N GLY A 100 10.94 -3.27 -5.12
CA GLY A 100 12.38 -3.53 -5.03
C GLY A 100 13.20 -2.46 -4.31
N ALA A 101 12.56 -1.55 -3.57
CA ALA A 101 13.28 -0.65 -2.67
C ALA A 101 14.10 -1.44 -1.65
N ILE A 102 15.33 -1.00 -1.37
CA ILE A 102 16.20 -1.65 -0.38
C ILE A 102 15.85 -1.24 1.04
N ASP A 103 15.48 0.02 1.24
CA ASP A 103 15.05 0.58 2.50
C ASP A 103 13.95 1.64 2.25
N VAL A 104 13.03 1.81 3.20
CA VAL A 104 11.99 2.85 3.17
C VAL A 104 11.90 3.57 4.51
N ILE A 105 12.04 4.88 4.52
CA ILE A 105 11.70 5.74 5.66
C ILE A 105 10.20 6.07 5.60
N ALA A 106 9.42 5.55 6.53
CA ALA A 106 7.98 5.79 6.64
C ALA A 106 7.73 6.92 7.64
N VAL A 107 7.39 8.12 7.14
CA VAL A 107 7.13 9.31 7.96
C VAL A 107 5.63 9.49 8.12
N ASP A 108 5.17 9.63 9.36
CA ASP A 108 3.77 9.99 9.63
C ASP A 108 3.61 10.83 10.90
N VAL A 109 2.57 11.67 10.92
CA VAL A 109 2.17 12.44 12.11
C VAL A 109 1.40 11.59 13.12
N GLY A 110 0.76 10.51 12.65
CA GLY A 110 0.09 9.50 13.45
C GLY A 110 1.06 8.63 14.24
N TYR A 111 0.50 7.74 15.04
CA TYR A 111 1.24 6.79 15.86
C TYR A 111 0.49 5.48 15.93
N GLY A 112 1.17 4.36 15.67
CA GLY A 112 0.57 3.03 15.75
C GLY A 112 -0.29 2.65 14.54
N GLU A 113 -0.30 3.43 13.44
CA GLU A 113 -1.15 3.16 12.27
C GLU A 113 -0.54 2.18 11.26
N LEU A 114 0.78 2.22 11.06
CA LEU A 114 1.48 1.34 10.13
C LEU A 114 1.17 -0.14 10.40
N ALA A 115 0.86 -0.88 9.34
CA ALA A 115 0.55 -2.31 9.41
C ALA A 115 1.67 -3.10 10.09
N TRP A 116 1.29 -4.07 10.92
CA TRP A 116 2.24 -4.87 11.72
C TRP A 116 3.35 -5.52 10.89
N SER A 117 3.01 -6.08 9.73
CA SER A 117 3.98 -6.68 8.81
C SER A 117 5.06 -5.71 8.33
N LEU A 118 4.73 -4.44 8.16
CA LEU A 118 5.70 -3.41 7.79
C LEU A 118 6.52 -2.94 8.99
N ARG A 119 5.94 -2.97 10.20
CA ARG A 119 6.68 -2.63 11.42
C ARG A 119 7.77 -3.63 11.75
N GLU A 120 7.55 -4.90 11.41
CA GLU A 120 8.52 -5.97 11.61
C GLU A 120 9.51 -6.10 10.44
N ASP A 121 9.29 -5.40 9.32
CA ASP A 121 10.20 -5.48 8.18
C ASP A 121 11.48 -4.67 8.48
N PRO A 122 12.67 -5.30 8.48
CA PRO A 122 13.93 -4.63 8.83
C PRO A 122 14.34 -3.54 7.83
N ARG A 123 13.72 -3.47 6.66
CA ARG A 123 13.95 -2.43 5.64
C ARG A 123 13.14 -1.16 5.91
N VAL A 124 12.24 -1.16 6.89
CA VAL A 124 11.36 -0.03 7.19
C VAL A 124 11.87 0.75 8.40
N HIS A 125 12.18 2.03 8.18
CA HIS A 125 12.55 2.97 9.23
C HIS A 125 11.34 3.83 9.60
N ILE A 126 10.79 3.62 10.78
CA ILE A 126 9.54 4.25 11.21
C ILE A 126 9.83 5.60 11.88
N LEU A 127 9.34 6.68 11.29
CA LEU A 127 9.35 8.04 11.87
C LEU A 127 7.91 8.50 12.11
N GLU A 128 7.31 7.99 13.19
CA GLU A 128 5.97 8.39 13.66
C GLU A 128 6.00 9.67 14.50
N ARG A 129 4.82 10.27 14.72
CA ARG A 129 4.67 11.56 15.41
C ARG A 129 5.56 12.66 14.82
N THR A 130 5.88 12.55 13.54
CA THR A 130 6.85 13.40 12.85
C THR A 130 6.13 14.19 11.78
N ASN A 131 6.20 15.52 11.88
CA ASN A 131 5.64 16.39 10.85
C ASN A 131 6.65 16.55 9.71
N ALA A 132 6.31 16.06 8.50
CA ALA A 132 7.17 16.14 7.33
C ALA A 132 7.65 17.56 6.97
N ARG A 133 6.91 18.62 7.37
CA ARG A 133 7.36 20.02 7.21
C ARG A 133 8.58 20.37 8.07
N GLN A 134 8.77 19.65 9.17
CA GLN A 134 9.82 19.87 10.14
C GLN A 134 10.89 18.79 10.08
N LEU A 135 10.89 18.00 9.00
CA LEU A 135 11.86 16.95 8.79
C LEU A 135 13.25 17.58 8.60
N ASP A 136 14.23 17.03 9.29
CA ASP A 136 15.63 17.37 9.13
C ASP A 136 16.39 16.13 8.64
N ALA A 137 17.31 16.34 7.69
CA ALA A 137 18.15 15.29 7.13
C ALA A 137 18.97 14.57 8.21
N GLU A 138 19.36 15.25 9.29
CA GLU A 138 20.11 14.66 10.40
C GLU A 138 19.31 13.59 11.17
N GLN A 139 17.98 13.62 11.07
CA GLN A 139 17.11 12.62 11.70
C GLN A 139 16.99 11.34 10.87
N LEU A 140 17.45 11.36 9.62
CA LEU A 140 17.25 10.26 8.69
C LEU A 140 18.43 9.30 8.71
N PRO A 141 18.18 7.97 8.63
CA PRO A 141 19.26 6.98 8.53
C PRO A 141 20.07 7.11 7.22
N TYR A 142 19.50 7.77 6.21
CA TYR A 142 20.12 8.05 4.93
C TYR A 142 19.36 9.19 4.22
N ARG A 143 19.99 9.75 3.17
CA ARG A 143 19.32 10.65 2.23
C ARG A 143 18.62 9.83 1.14
N PRO A 144 17.28 9.88 1.01
CA PRO A 144 16.56 9.09 0.02
C PRO A 144 16.80 9.62 -1.40
N ASP A 145 16.86 8.71 -2.37
CA ASP A 145 16.93 9.01 -3.81
C ASP A 145 15.56 8.88 -4.50
N LEU A 146 14.53 8.41 -3.78
CA LEU A 146 13.14 8.46 -4.20
C LEU A 146 12.25 8.94 -3.06
N ILE A 147 11.49 10.01 -3.30
CA ILE A 147 10.52 10.55 -2.33
C ILE A 147 9.11 10.33 -2.85
N THR A 148 8.22 9.87 -1.98
CA THR A 148 6.78 9.80 -2.25
C THR A 148 6.01 10.60 -1.21
N ALA A 149 4.90 11.24 -1.59
CA ALA A 149 4.07 11.99 -0.65
C ALA A 149 2.57 11.87 -0.97
N ASP A 150 1.78 11.31 -0.03
CA ASP A 150 0.30 11.27 -0.07
C ASP A 150 -0.30 12.00 1.15
N LEU A 151 0.04 13.28 1.30
CA LEU A 151 -0.32 14.08 2.48
C LEU A 151 -1.76 14.62 2.42
N SER A 152 -2.40 14.78 3.58
CA SER A 152 -3.75 15.36 3.69
C SER A 152 -3.73 16.57 4.62
N PHE A 153 -4.66 17.52 4.41
CA PHE A 153 -4.82 18.73 5.24
C PHE A 153 -3.63 19.70 5.26
N ILE A 154 -2.67 19.52 4.36
CA ILE A 154 -1.51 20.41 4.17
C ILE A 154 -1.22 20.56 2.67
N SER A 155 -0.89 21.77 2.25
CA SER A 155 -0.41 22.03 0.88
C SER A 155 1.00 21.50 0.72
N LEU A 156 1.27 20.85 -0.41
CA LEU A 156 2.61 20.38 -0.81
C LEU A 156 3.63 21.51 -0.82
N THR A 157 3.24 22.75 -1.16
CA THR A 157 4.14 23.92 -1.15
C THR A 157 4.80 24.18 0.20
N LYS A 158 4.16 23.74 1.30
CA LYS A 158 4.69 23.90 2.65
C LYS A 158 5.61 22.76 3.08
N VAL A 159 5.56 21.62 2.40
CA VAL A 159 6.24 20.39 2.82
C VAL A 159 7.41 20.06 1.90
N LEU A 160 7.28 20.33 0.60
CA LEU A 160 8.29 20.05 -0.41
C LEU A 160 9.69 20.60 -0.06
N PRO A 161 9.87 21.84 0.47
CA PRO A 161 11.20 22.32 0.82
C PRO A 161 11.94 21.39 1.78
N ALA A 162 11.28 20.98 2.88
CA ALA A 162 11.89 20.09 3.87
C ALA A 162 12.20 18.70 3.29
N LEU A 163 11.32 18.17 2.43
CA LEU A 163 11.56 16.89 1.77
C LEU A 163 12.76 16.96 0.80
N VAL A 164 12.89 18.05 0.05
CA VAL A 164 14.01 18.29 -0.87
C VAL A 164 15.32 18.46 -0.10
N ASP A 165 15.32 19.18 1.02
CA ASP A 165 16.51 19.36 1.88
C ASP A 165 17.01 18.04 2.49
N CYS A 166 16.11 17.05 2.62
CA CYS A 166 16.41 15.71 3.08
C CYS A 166 16.91 14.77 1.98
N ALA A 167 16.64 15.06 0.71
CA ALA A 167 16.93 14.19 -0.42
C ALA A 167 18.44 14.01 -0.67
N ALA A 168 18.78 12.99 -1.47
CA ALA A 168 20.10 12.87 -2.08
C ALA A 168 20.31 13.94 -3.18
N ASP A 169 21.55 14.15 -3.61
CA ASP A 169 21.89 15.16 -4.63
C ASP A 169 21.15 14.93 -5.97
N SER A 170 20.88 13.65 -6.29
CA SER A 170 20.04 13.25 -7.42
C SER A 170 18.92 12.37 -6.90
N PHE A 171 17.69 12.80 -7.11
CA PHE A 171 16.50 12.11 -6.62
C PHE A 171 15.31 12.31 -7.54
N ASP A 172 14.34 11.40 -7.44
CA ASP A 172 13.01 11.56 -8.02
C ASP A 172 11.98 11.79 -6.92
N ALA A 173 10.89 12.48 -7.25
CA ALA A 173 9.77 12.69 -6.33
C ALA A 173 8.43 12.42 -7.00
N VAL A 174 7.62 11.54 -6.40
CA VAL A 174 6.25 11.24 -6.80
C VAL A 174 5.29 11.80 -5.75
N VAL A 175 4.68 12.94 -6.04
CA VAL A 175 3.85 13.67 -5.06
C VAL A 175 2.40 13.75 -5.50
N MET A 176 1.48 13.40 -4.60
CA MET A 176 0.05 13.45 -4.87
C MET A 176 -0.50 14.85 -4.62
N VAL A 177 -0.83 15.56 -5.69
CA VAL A 177 -1.54 16.83 -5.62
C VAL A 177 -3.02 16.56 -5.32
N LYS A 178 -3.50 17.06 -4.18
CA LYS A 178 -4.91 17.01 -3.78
C LYS A 178 -5.50 18.41 -3.88
N PRO A 179 -6.23 18.76 -4.96
CA PRO A 179 -6.67 20.13 -5.22
C PRO A 179 -7.32 20.82 -4.01
N GLN A 180 -8.16 20.11 -3.26
CA GLN A 180 -8.84 20.59 -2.07
C GLN A 180 -7.93 21.10 -0.93
N PHE A 181 -6.64 20.73 -0.93
CA PHE A 181 -5.65 21.20 0.04
C PHE A 181 -4.67 22.24 -0.55
N GLU A 182 -4.68 22.42 -1.87
CA GLU A 182 -3.83 23.39 -2.57
C GLU A 182 -4.56 24.70 -2.87
N VAL A 183 -5.86 24.64 -3.10
CA VAL A 183 -6.65 25.85 -3.31
C VAL A 183 -6.95 26.51 -1.96
N GLY A 184 -6.72 27.83 -1.88
CA GLY A 184 -7.06 28.62 -0.69
C GLY A 184 -8.54 28.46 -0.31
N ARG A 185 -8.86 28.68 0.98
CA ARG A 185 -10.20 28.47 1.57
C ARG A 185 -11.36 29.06 0.75
N ASP A 186 -11.11 30.15 0.03
CA ASP A 186 -12.11 30.88 -0.76
C ASP A 186 -12.54 30.17 -2.05
N ARG A 187 -11.86 29.07 -2.44
CA ARG A 187 -12.12 28.31 -3.68
C ARG A 187 -12.55 26.86 -3.44
N VAL A 188 -12.75 26.45 -2.19
CA VAL A 188 -13.26 25.11 -1.85
C VAL A 188 -14.77 25.19 -1.65
N GLY A 189 -15.55 24.43 -2.44
CA GLY A 189 -17.00 24.37 -2.30
C GLY A 189 -17.45 23.76 -0.95
N ARG A 190 -18.73 23.88 -0.60
CA ARG A 190 -19.31 23.38 0.68
C ARG A 190 -19.16 21.86 0.94
N GLY A 191 -18.53 21.10 0.04
CA GLY A 191 -18.30 19.66 0.15
C GLY A 191 -16.82 19.25 0.31
N GLY A 192 -15.85 20.17 0.33
CA GLY A 192 -14.44 19.83 0.56
C GLY A 192 -13.74 19.06 -0.57
N VAL A 193 -14.35 19.01 -1.76
CA VAL A 193 -13.77 18.52 -3.02
C VAL A 193 -13.85 19.65 -4.04
#